data_AF-X1NF47-F1
#
_entry.id   AF-X1NF47-F1
#
_cell.length_a   1.000
_cell.length_b   1.000
_cell.length_c   1.000
_cell.angle_alpha   90.00
_cell.angle_beta   90.00
_cell.angle_gamma   90.00
#
_symmetry.space_group_name_H-M   'P 1'
#
loop_
_entity.id
_entity.type
_entity.pdbx_description
1 polymer ?
#
loop_
_entity_poly.entity_id
_entity_poly.type
_entity_poly.pdbx_seq_one_letter_code
_entity_poly.pdbx_strand_id
1 'polypeptide(L)'
;GVGVGGGSLVYANTLVKPPDEFFNNPSWSGFKDWKKELEPYYDMAHFMLGRTQYEELNYEDDILREVAKDFGQANTFEPVHVGVYFGDKEKEVDTYFNGLGPKRKGCTECAGCMVGCRENAKN
;
A
#
# COMPACT_ATOMS: atom_id res chain seq x y z
N GLY A 1 -4.60 8.01 14.38
CA GLY A 1 -4.82 9.41 13.99
C GLY A 1 -6.15 9.83 14.60
N VAL A 2 -6.26 11.05 15.10
CA VAL A 2 -7.52 11.59 15.64
C VAL A 2 -7.95 12.73 14.74
N GLY A 3 -8.95 12.49 13.90
CA GLY A 3 -9.44 13.42 12.88
C GLY A 3 -10.26 12.72 11.80
N VAL A 4 -10.77 13.47 10.83
CA VAL A 4 -11.51 12.92 9.68
C VAL A 4 -10.56 12.05 8.85
N GLY A 5 -10.86 10.75 8.74
CA GLY A 5 -9.98 9.72 8.18
C GLY A 5 -9.40 8.76 9.23
N GLY A 6 -9.40 9.15 10.52
CA GLY A 6 -9.03 8.28 11.64
C GLY A 6 -7.62 7.74 11.54
N GLY A 7 -7.47 6.41 11.50
CA GLY A 7 -6.19 5.73 11.31
C GLY A 7 -5.54 6.10 9.97
N SER A 8 -6.35 6.42 8.95
CA SER A 8 -5.85 6.78 7.63
C SER A 8 -4.94 8.00 7.67
N LEU A 9 -5.06 8.89 8.66
CA LEU A 9 -4.21 10.08 8.74
C LEU A 9 -2.73 9.77 9.06
N VAL A 10 -2.44 8.64 9.70
CA VAL A 10 -1.12 8.38 10.32
C VAL A 10 -0.55 6.99 10.06
N TYR A 11 -1.28 6.09 9.39
CA TYR A 11 -0.69 4.81 8.98
C TYR A 11 0.33 5.00 7.85
N ALA A 12 1.27 4.06 7.71
CA ALA A 12 2.38 4.12 6.75
C ALA A 12 2.00 3.77 5.29
N ASN A 13 0.72 3.78 4.94
CA ASN A 13 0.21 3.56 3.57
C ASN A 13 0.36 2.17 2.99
N THR A 14 0.86 1.18 3.73
CA THR A 14 1.01 -0.18 3.22
C THR A 14 -0.36 -0.83 2.92
N LEU A 15 -0.52 -1.35 1.70
CA LEU A 15 -1.73 -2.01 1.20
C LEU A 15 -1.38 -3.45 0.77
N VAL A 16 -1.25 -4.32 1.78
CA VAL A 16 -0.94 -5.74 1.58
C VAL A 16 -2.20 -6.51 1.22
N LYS A 17 -2.11 -7.36 0.20
CA LYS A 17 -3.11 -8.40 -0.04
C LYS A 17 -2.71 -9.63 0.77
N PRO A 18 -3.59 -10.21 1.61
CA PRO A 18 -3.23 -11.39 2.37
C PRO A 18 -2.81 -12.56 1.46
N PRO A 19 -1.90 -13.43 1.93
CA PRO A 19 -1.51 -14.61 1.17
C PRO A 19 -2.59 -15.71 1.28
N ASP A 20 -2.42 -16.80 0.54
CA ASP A 20 -3.43 -17.87 0.44
C ASP A 20 -3.71 -18.57 1.77
N GLU A 21 -2.74 -18.61 2.68
CA GLU A 21 -2.88 -19.14 4.04
C GLU A 21 -3.94 -18.39 4.85
N PHE A 22 -4.09 -17.08 4.62
CA PHE A 22 -5.16 -16.30 5.26
C PHE A 22 -6.53 -16.79 4.81
N PHE A 23 -6.76 -16.90 3.50
CA PHE A 23 -8.06 -17.32 2.96
C PHE A 23 -8.42 -18.77 3.32
N ASN A 24 -7.40 -19.63 3.42
CA ASN A 24 -7.55 -21.04 3.74
C ASN A 24 -7.58 -21.36 5.25
N ASN A 25 -7.51 -20.36 6.12
CA ASN A 25 -7.47 -20.57 7.58
C ASN A 25 -8.68 -21.41 8.07
N PRO A 26 -8.46 -22.48 8.85
CA PRO A 26 -9.53 -23.38 9.32
C PRO A 26 -10.65 -22.69 10.11
N SER A 27 -10.38 -21.52 10.70
CA SER A 27 -11.35 -20.75 11.47
C SER A 27 -12.51 -20.23 10.61
N TRP A 28 -12.32 -20.09 9.29
CA TRP A 28 -13.36 -19.59 8.39
C TRP A 28 -13.46 -20.30 7.04
N SER A 29 -12.44 -21.01 6.57
CA SER A 29 -12.43 -21.62 5.24
C SER A 29 -13.53 -22.66 5.00
N GLY A 30 -14.09 -23.25 6.08
CA GLY A 30 -15.24 -24.16 5.99
C GLY A 30 -16.57 -23.50 5.61
N PHE A 31 -16.69 -22.16 5.68
CA PHE A 31 -17.93 -21.46 5.35
C PHE A 31 -18.06 -21.10 3.87
N LYS A 32 -16.95 -20.76 3.20
CA LYS A 32 -16.93 -20.27 1.82
C LYS A 32 -15.51 -20.29 1.24
N ASP A 33 -15.41 -20.34 -0.09
CA ASP A 33 -14.19 -19.94 -0.81
C ASP A 33 -14.01 -18.41 -0.70
N TRP A 34 -13.36 -17.99 0.39
CA TRP A 34 -13.19 -16.57 0.71
C TRP A 34 -12.28 -15.85 -0.26
N LYS A 35 -11.29 -16.53 -0.85
CA LYS A 35 -10.40 -15.90 -1.83
C LYS A 35 -11.22 -15.48 -3.03
N LYS A 36 -11.98 -16.42 -3.62
CA LYS A 36 -12.84 -16.13 -4.77
C LYS A 36 -13.90 -15.07 -4.46
N GLU A 37 -14.49 -15.13 -3.27
CA GLU A 37 -15.50 -14.15 -2.87
C GLU A 37 -14.93 -12.74 -2.71
N LEU A 38 -13.75 -12.62 -2.08
CA LEU A 38 -13.18 -11.33 -1.72
C LEU A 38 -12.33 -10.71 -2.84
N GLU A 39 -11.84 -11.49 -3.79
CA GLU A 39 -11.01 -11.05 -4.92
C GLU A 39 -11.53 -9.75 -5.59
N PRO A 40 -12.79 -9.67 -6.07
CA PRO A 40 -13.27 -8.45 -6.73
C PRO A 40 -13.32 -7.23 -5.81
N TYR A 41 -13.47 -7.44 -4.50
CA TYR A 41 -13.47 -6.36 -3.51
C TYR A 41 -12.05 -5.89 -3.17
N TYR A 42 -11.05 -6.78 -3.20
CA TYR A 42 -9.65 -6.38 -3.13
C TYR A 42 -9.26 -5.55 -4.35
N ASP A 43 -9.65 -5.97 -5.56
CA ASP A 43 -9.36 -5.23 -6.79
C ASP A 43 -9.98 -3.82 -6.75
N MET A 44 -11.24 -3.74 -6.34
CA MET A 44 -11.93 -2.46 -6.16
C MET A 44 -11.24 -1.61 -5.09
N ALA A 45 -10.88 -2.17 -3.94
CA ALA A 45 -10.16 -1.44 -2.90
C ALA A 45 -8.78 -0.97 -3.37
N HIS A 46 -8.05 -1.79 -4.13
CA HIS A 46 -6.76 -1.43 -4.70
C HIS A 46 -6.87 -0.24 -5.65
N PHE A 47 -7.89 -0.22 -6.51
CA PHE A 47 -8.16 0.91 -7.38
C PHE A 47 -8.56 2.16 -6.58
N MET A 48 -9.54 2.04 -5.68
CA MET A 48 -10.05 3.17 -4.89
C MET A 48 -8.96 3.79 -4.01
N LEU A 49 -8.09 2.95 -3.46
CA LEU A 49 -6.96 3.35 -2.60
C LEU A 49 -5.67 3.59 -3.39
N GLY A 50 -5.71 3.57 -4.72
CA GLY A 50 -4.57 3.99 -5.54
C GLY A 50 -3.31 3.17 -5.26
N ARG A 51 -3.49 1.87 -4.98
CA ARG A 51 -2.41 0.96 -4.62
C ARG A 51 -1.40 0.88 -5.76
N THR A 52 -0.16 1.16 -5.44
CA THR A 52 0.98 1.02 -6.35
C THR A 52 2.12 0.29 -5.63
N GLN A 53 2.99 -0.37 -6.38
CA GLN A 53 4.25 -0.88 -5.83
C GLN A 53 5.23 0.28 -5.70
N TYR A 54 5.97 0.34 -4.59
CA TYR A 54 7.14 1.23 -4.48
C TYR A 54 8.31 0.57 -5.19
N GLU A 55 8.91 1.25 -6.16
CA GLU A 55 9.93 0.66 -7.04
C GLU A 55 11.37 0.98 -6.61
N GLU A 56 11.54 1.97 -5.74
CA GLU A 56 12.86 2.36 -5.25
C GLU A 56 13.26 1.50 -4.05
N LEU A 57 14.54 1.13 -3.99
CA LEU A 57 15.14 0.45 -2.84
C LEU A 57 16.18 1.36 -2.22
N ASN A 58 16.16 1.46 -0.90
CA ASN A 58 17.14 2.21 -0.13
C ASN A 58 18.17 1.28 0.53
N TYR A 59 19.18 1.87 1.15
CA TYR A 59 20.26 1.13 1.79
C TYR A 59 19.77 0.15 2.87
N GLU A 60 18.74 0.53 3.62
CA GLU A 60 18.07 -0.31 4.60
C GLU A 60 17.38 -1.53 3.96
N ASP A 61 16.81 -1.39 2.77
CA ASP A 61 16.20 -2.49 2.05
C ASP A 61 17.26 -3.50 1.59
N ASP A 62 18.43 -3.01 1.18
CA ASP A 62 19.57 -3.85 0.85
C ASP A 62 20.06 -4.67 2.05
N ILE A 63 20.15 -4.05 3.23
CA ILE A 63 20.48 -4.76 4.47
C ILE A 63 19.44 -5.82 4.78
N LEU A 64 18.15 -5.50 4.68
CA LEU A 64 17.07 -6.47 4.92
C LEU A 64 17.13 -7.65 3.94
N ARG A 65 17.48 -7.38 2.68
CA ARG A 65 17.68 -8.40 1.65
C ARG A 65 18.89 -9.29 1.93
N GLU A 66 19.98 -8.74 2.45
CA GLU A 66 21.16 -9.51 2.87
C GLU A 66 20.83 -10.41 4.06
N VAL A 67 20.17 -9.88 5.08
CA VAL A 67 19.69 -10.68 6.22
C VAL A 67 18.75 -11.80 5.74
N ALA A 68 17.82 -11.51 4.83
CA ALA A 68 16.95 -12.54 4.27
C ALA A 68 17.75 -13.66 3.56
N LYS A 69 18.85 -13.32 2.88
CA LYS A 69 19.75 -14.32 2.27
C LYS A 69 20.44 -15.19 3.32
N ASP A 70 20.95 -14.59 4.40
CA ASP A 70 21.62 -15.33 5.47
C ASP A 70 20.70 -16.35 6.16
N PHE A 71 19.40 -16.04 6.23
CA PHE A 71 18.37 -16.94 6.75
C PHE A 71 17.79 -17.90 5.69
N GLY A 72 18.26 -17.86 4.45
CA GLY A 72 17.75 -18.68 3.36
C GLY A 72 16.32 -18.34 2.91
N GLN A 73 15.88 -17.10 3.13
CA GLN A 73 14.55 -16.57 2.79
C GLN A 73 14.61 -15.44 1.75
N ALA A 74 15.69 -15.36 0.96
CA ALA A 74 15.87 -14.29 -0.03
C ALA A 74 14.71 -14.17 -1.04
N ASN A 75 14.02 -15.27 -1.31
CA ASN A 75 12.85 -15.35 -2.20
C ASN A 75 11.57 -14.73 -1.62
N THR A 76 11.55 -14.38 -0.33
CA THR A 76 10.42 -13.69 0.30
C THR A 76 10.61 -12.17 0.37
N PHE A 77 11.78 -11.67 -0.05
CA PHE A 77 12.02 -10.24 -0.13
C PHE A 77 11.28 -9.66 -1.33
N GLU A 78 10.39 -8.70 -1.08
CA GLU A 78 9.65 -7.99 -2.11
C GLU A 78 9.45 -6.52 -1.72
N PRO A 79 9.40 -5.59 -2.71
CA PRO A 79 9.00 -4.21 -2.44
C PRO A 79 7.54 -4.13 -1.98
N VAL A 80 7.27 -3.18 -1.10
CA VAL A 80 5.94 -2.98 -0.53
C VAL A 80 4.98 -2.31 -1.52
N HIS A 81 3.70 -2.68 -1.41
CA HIS A 81 2.63 -1.96 -2.08
C HIS A 81 2.04 -0.92 -1.13
N VAL A 82 1.84 0.30 -1.65
CA VAL A 82 1.41 1.46 -0.87
C VAL A 82 0.31 2.27 -1.57
N GLY A 83 -0.51 2.96 -0.80
CA GLY A 83 -1.49 3.95 -1.28
C GLY A 83 -0.89 5.36 -1.35
N VAL A 84 0.16 5.53 -2.17
CA VAL A 84 0.88 6.80 -2.35
C VAL A 84 1.04 7.08 -3.83
N TYR A 85 0.76 8.31 -4.24
CA TYR A 85 1.01 8.78 -5.58
C TYR A 85 2.47 9.26 -5.73
N PHE A 86 3.21 8.67 -6.66
CA PHE A 86 4.61 8.99 -6.94
C PHE A 86 4.83 9.75 -8.27
N GLY A 87 3.76 10.25 -8.90
CA GLY A 87 3.86 10.98 -10.17
C GLY A 87 4.31 12.43 -10.02
N ASP A 88 3.62 13.36 -10.68
CA ASP A 88 4.06 14.76 -10.81
C ASP A 88 4.14 15.47 -9.44
N LYS A 89 5.34 15.91 -9.06
CA LYS A 89 5.62 16.58 -7.78
C LYS A 89 5.34 18.09 -7.80
N GLU A 90 4.95 18.67 -8.94
CA GLU A 90 4.68 20.10 -9.08
C GLU A 90 3.19 20.37 -9.29
N LYS A 91 2.48 19.44 -9.94
CA LYS A 91 1.11 19.65 -10.40
C LYS A 91 0.13 18.65 -9.79
N GLU A 92 -0.91 19.18 -9.16
CA GLU A 92 -2.01 18.37 -8.62
C GLU A 92 -2.97 17.90 -9.72
N VAL A 93 -3.18 16.58 -9.80
CA VAL A 93 -4.07 15.94 -10.78
C VAL A 93 -4.90 14.83 -10.12
N ASP A 94 -6.12 14.58 -10.61
CA ASP A 94 -6.85 13.36 -10.26
C ASP A 94 -6.35 12.21 -11.13
N THR A 95 -5.77 11.21 -10.48
CA THR A 95 -5.09 10.08 -11.11
C THR A 95 -5.96 8.84 -11.25
N TYR A 96 -7.14 8.82 -10.60
CA TYR A 96 -7.92 7.59 -10.43
C TYR A 96 -9.37 7.72 -10.91
N PHE A 97 -9.99 8.89 -10.81
CA PHE A 97 -11.45 9.03 -10.96
C PHE A 97 -11.89 9.95 -12.10
N ASN A 98 -11.06 10.13 -13.13
CA ASN A 98 -11.37 10.93 -14.32
C ASN A 98 -11.82 12.37 -14.00
N GLY A 99 -11.25 12.98 -12.96
CA GLY A 99 -11.54 14.34 -12.52
C GLY A 99 -12.64 14.44 -11.46
N LEU A 100 -13.28 13.34 -11.08
CA LEU A 100 -14.30 13.30 -10.02
C LEU A 100 -13.71 13.02 -8.63
N GLY A 101 -12.42 12.70 -8.56
CA GLY A 101 -11.73 12.30 -7.35
C GLY A 101 -10.88 13.42 -6.74
N PRO A 102 -10.28 13.14 -5.57
CA PRO A 102 -9.32 14.05 -4.97
C PRO A 102 -8.09 14.18 -5.86
N LYS A 103 -7.57 15.40 -5.99
CA LYS A 103 -6.28 15.61 -6.64
C LYS A 103 -5.16 15.06 -5.76
N ARG A 104 -4.12 14.55 -6.39
CA ARG A 104 -2.87 14.10 -5.76
C ARG A 104 -1.69 14.85 -6.37
N LYS A 105 -0.68 15.07 -5.53
CA LYS A 105 0.64 15.58 -5.91
C LYS A 105 1.68 14.54 -5.53
N GLY A 106 2.69 14.35 -6.37
CA GLY A 106 3.69 13.32 -6.21
C GLY A 106 4.42 13.40 -4.86
N CYS A 107 4.68 12.25 -4.25
CA CYS A 107 5.43 12.14 -3.01
C CYS A 107 6.84 12.75 -3.15
N THR A 108 7.22 13.59 -2.19
CA THR A 108 8.56 14.20 -2.12
C THR A 108 9.51 13.42 -1.21
N GLU A 109 9.06 12.27 -0.69
CA GLU A 109 9.83 11.40 0.21
C GLU A 109 10.26 12.10 1.51
N CYS A 110 9.47 13.08 1.97
CA CYS A 110 9.74 13.87 3.17
C CYS A 110 9.59 13.13 4.51
N ALA A 111 9.37 11.81 4.50
CA ALA A 111 9.13 10.96 5.67
C ALA A 111 7.96 11.40 6.59
N GLY A 112 7.02 12.21 6.08
CA GLY A 112 5.88 12.76 6.85
C GLY A 112 4.67 11.83 7.02
N CYS A 113 4.74 10.57 6.59
CA CYS A 113 3.57 9.67 6.47
C CYS A 113 2.82 9.45 7.80
N MET A 114 3.55 9.28 8.90
CA MET A 114 2.97 8.96 10.22
C MET A 114 2.51 10.19 11.01
N VAL A 115 2.77 11.39 10.50
CA VAL A 115 2.40 12.67 11.14
C VAL A 115 1.38 13.46 10.30
N GLY A 116 0.81 12.83 9.28
CA GLY A 116 -0.08 13.46 8.30
C GLY A 116 0.70 13.99 7.10
N CYS A 117 0.42 13.43 5.92
CA CYS A 117 1.04 13.86 4.66
C CYS A 117 0.64 15.29 4.32
N ARG A 118 1.63 16.21 4.29
CA ARG A 118 1.42 17.62 3.93
C ARG A 118 1.46 17.88 2.42
N GLU A 119 1.92 16.90 1.66
CA GLU A 119 2.13 16.99 0.22
C GLU A 119 0.95 16.47 -0.60
N ASN A 120 -0.15 16.04 0.05
CA ASN A 120 -1.32 15.49 -0.65
C ASN A 120 -0.98 14.30 -1.60
N ALA A 121 0.08 13.57 -1.27
CA ALA A 121 0.54 12.40 -2.03
C ALA A 121 -0.11 11.09 -1.56
N LYS A 122 -0.58 11.07 -0.32
CA LYS A 122 -1.24 9.93 0.29
C LYS A 122 -2.70 9.87 -0.14
N ASN A 123 -3.22 8.65 -0.34
CA ASN A 123 -4.63 8.46 -0.61
C ASN A 123 -5.53 8.67 0.62
#